data_AF-S7MRE1-F1
#
_entry.id   AF-S7MRE1-F1
#
_cell.length_a   1.000
_cell.length_b   1.000
_cell.length_c   1.000
_cell.angle_alpha   90.00
_cell.angle_beta   90.00
_cell.angle_gamma   90.00
#
_symmetry.space_group_name_H-M   'P 1'
#
loop_
_entity.id
_entity.type
_entity.pdbx_description
1 polymer ?
#
loop_
_entity_poly.entity_id
_entity_poly.type
_entity_poly.pdbx_seq_one_letter_code
_entity_poly.pdbx_strand_id
1 'polypeptide(L)'
;MAYLHIDEEEEESMCGGVLVQKKYVLTAAHCNGRSISVTLGAHNIRKQEKTQQVVLVKRAIPHPKFIKRKGTYDIMLLQLERNIKQTDAVKPLPLPRSKNTLRPGQKCTVAGWGRVTQRGPGSDTLQEVELTLQADLKCKRRFNHYNKNIQLSITVILGAHNIRKHERTQRVIPVKTAIHHPNYHPKVNDIMLLQLQRKATLTAAVSLLRLPRRGEQVKPGMVCRVAGWGRLDLNTSTATLHEVELEIQRDEQCISCYRRHYNRTTEICVGDPEMNQSTFKGDSGGPLVCDHMAQGIVAFGKKNGKPPRVETKISSFLPWIKRTMRRFQLQRPD
;
A
#
# COMPACT_ATOMS: atom_id res chain seq x y z
N MET A 1 -12.60 6.05 -22.61
CA MET A 1 -11.45 5.14 -22.87
C MET A 1 -10.23 5.96 -23.25
N ALA A 2 -9.02 5.45 -22.98
CA ALA A 2 -7.76 6.00 -23.47
C ALA A 2 -7.17 5.02 -24.48
N TYR A 3 -6.72 5.55 -25.62
CA TYR A 3 -5.93 4.83 -26.62
C TYR A 3 -4.47 5.22 -26.44
N LEU A 4 -3.59 4.22 -26.34
CA LEU A 4 -2.16 4.40 -26.14
C LEU A 4 -1.47 4.00 -27.44
N HIS A 5 -0.73 4.93 -28.02
CA HIS A 5 0.22 4.65 -29.08
C HIS A 5 1.61 4.67 -28.48
N ILE A 6 2.33 3.56 -28.62
CA ILE A 6 3.59 3.28 -27.94
C ILE A 6 4.64 3.03 -29.02
N ASP A 7 5.71 3.81 -28.94
CA ASP A 7 6.85 3.73 -29.83
C ASP A 7 8.00 3.01 -29.10
N GLU A 8 8.43 1.88 -29.67
CA GLU A 8 9.67 1.18 -29.37
C GLU A 8 10.56 1.24 -30.62
N GLU A 9 11.89 1.31 -30.46
CA GLU A 9 12.86 1.73 -31.50
C GLU A 9 12.64 1.19 -32.94
N GLU A 10 12.10 -0.02 -33.08
CA GLU A 10 11.81 -0.67 -34.38
C GLU A 10 10.35 -1.16 -34.52
N GLU A 11 9.49 -0.98 -33.49
CA GLU A 11 8.11 -1.46 -33.48
C GLU A 11 7.15 -0.48 -32.79
N GLU A 12 6.02 -0.21 -33.44
CA GLU A 12 4.89 0.47 -32.81
C GLU A 12 3.92 -0.54 -32.21
N SER A 13 3.44 -0.26 -30.99
CA SER A 13 2.40 -1.05 -30.35
C SER A 13 1.26 -0.19 -29.83
N MET A 14 0.12 -0.84 -29.62
CA MET A 14 -1.12 -0.18 -29.18
C MET A 14 -1.62 -0.83 -27.90
N CYS A 15 -2.04 0.01 -26.96
CA CYS A 15 -2.68 -0.44 -25.74
C CYS A 15 -3.94 0.37 -25.42
N GLY A 16 -4.74 -0.17 -24.51
CA GLY A 16 -5.84 0.55 -23.88
C GLY A 16 -5.44 1.15 -22.53
N GLY A 17 -6.24 2.09 -22.06
CA GLY A 17 -6.15 2.62 -20.71
C GLY A 17 -7.42 3.32 -20.29
N VAL A 18 -7.43 3.78 -19.03
CA VAL A 18 -8.56 4.50 -18.45
C VAL A 18 -8.07 5.77 -17.77
N LEU A 19 -8.69 6.90 -18.08
CA LEU A 19 -8.46 8.14 -17.36
C LEU A 19 -9.01 8.00 -15.94
N VAL A 20 -8.16 8.08 -14.92
CA VAL A 20 -8.57 7.95 -13.50
C VAL A 20 -8.53 9.27 -12.75
N GLN A 21 -7.73 10.23 -13.25
CA GLN A 21 -7.72 11.63 -12.82
C GLN A 21 -7.30 12.53 -13.98
N LYS A 22 -7.44 13.86 -13.85
CA LYS A 22 -7.13 14.84 -14.91
C LYS A 22 -5.74 14.71 -15.54
N LYS A 23 -4.76 14.12 -14.85
CA LYS A 23 -3.38 13.96 -15.31
C LYS A 23 -2.87 12.50 -15.27
N TYR A 24 -3.75 11.54 -14.98
CA TYR A 24 -3.36 10.16 -14.76
C TYR A 24 -4.23 9.18 -15.52
N VAL A 25 -3.57 8.31 -16.29
CA VAL A 25 -4.18 7.17 -16.98
C VAL A 25 -3.67 5.89 -16.34
N LEU A 26 -4.59 4.97 -16.05
CA LEU A 26 -4.29 3.63 -15.57
C LEU A 26 -4.25 2.67 -16.76
N THR A 27 -3.21 1.84 -16.83
CA THR A 27 -3.01 0.82 -17.87
C THR A 27 -2.22 -0.36 -17.30
N ALA A 28 -1.92 -1.36 -18.13
CA ALA A 28 -1.04 -2.47 -17.80
C ALA A 28 0.43 -2.05 -17.89
N ALA A 29 1.30 -2.64 -17.06
CA ALA A 29 2.73 -2.32 -17.04
C ALA A 29 3.49 -2.90 -18.25
N HIS A 30 2.95 -3.94 -18.90
CA HIS A 30 3.51 -4.42 -20.16
C HIS A 30 3.34 -3.44 -21.33
N CYS A 31 2.43 -2.45 -21.21
CA CYS A 31 2.22 -1.38 -22.19
C CYS A 31 3.23 -0.23 -22.07
N ASN A 32 4.42 -0.48 -21.54
CA ASN A 32 5.46 0.53 -21.38
C ASN A 32 6.39 0.51 -22.60
N GLY A 33 6.81 1.67 -23.08
CA GLY A 33 7.73 1.81 -24.21
C GLY A 33 8.59 3.08 -24.09
N ARG A 34 9.32 3.42 -25.16
CA ARG A 34 10.25 4.57 -25.16
C ARG A 34 9.51 5.90 -25.19
N SER A 35 8.49 6.00 -26.05
CA SER A 35 7.56 7.12 -26.08
C SER A 35 6.12 6.61 -26.05
N ILE A 36 5.25 7.32 -25.34
CA ILE A 36 3.82 6.97 -25.25
C ILE A 36 3.01 8.23 -25.46
N SER A 37 2.11 8.18 -26.45
CA SER A 37 1.07 9.19 -26.63
C SER A 37 -0.29 8.62 -26.22
N VAL A 38 -1.11 9.45 -25.60
CA VAL A 38 -2.45 9.08 -25.12
C VAL A 38 -3.49 9.92 -25.84
N THR A 39 -4.42 9.24 -26.52
CA THR A 39 -5.60 9.84 -27.14
C THR A 39 -6.85 9.54 -26.30
N LEU A 40 -7.53 10.60 -25.88
CA LEU A 40 -8.80 10.55 -25.13
C LEU A 40 -9.91 11.18 -25.97
N GLY A 41 -11.17 10.76 -25.75
CA GLY A 41 -12.33 11.35 -26.42
C GLY A 41 -12.48 10.97 -27.89
N ALA A 42 -11.75 9.94 -28.35
CA ALA A 42 -11.94 9.36 -29.67
C ALA A 42 -13.12 8.38 -29.68
N HIS A 43 -13.89 8.39 -30.76
CA HIS A 43 -14.73 7.28 -31.19
C HIS A 43 -14.03 6.52 -32.33
N ASN A 44 -13.59 7.19 -33.38
CA ASN A 44 -12.76 6.61 -34.43
C ASN A 44 -11.29 7.06 -34.34
N ILE A 45 -10.36 6.13 -34.11
CA ILE A 45 -8.94 6.44 -33.88
C ILE A 45 -8.18 6.89 -35.14
N ARG A 46 -8.72 6.62 -36.34
CA ARG A 46 -8.10 7.04 -37.62
C ARG A 46 -8.64 8.37 -38.12
N LYS A 47 -9.75 8.86 -37.56
CA LYS A 47 -10.35 10.13 -37.94
C LYS A 47 -10.00 11.20 -36.91
N GLN A 48 -9.75 12.41 -37.40
CA GLN A 48 -9.62 13.56 -36.52
C GLN A 48 -11.01 13.99 -36.04
N GLU A 49 -11.25 13.90 -34.74
CA GLU A 49 -12.53 14.26 -34.12
C GLU A 49 -12.34 15.44 -33.17
N LYS A 50 -13.29 16.38 -33.15
CA LYS A 50 -13.22 17.59 -32.31
C LYS A 50 -13.14 17.27 -30.81
N THR A 51 -13.58 16.09 -30.40
CA THR A 51 -13.57 15.61 -29.02
C THR A 51 -12.22 15.05 -28.58
N GLN A 52 -11.32 14.77 -29.53
CA GLN A 52 -10.03 14.14 -29.24
C GLN A 52 -9.08 15.09 -28.52
N GLN A 53 -8.38 14.52 -27.54
CA GLN A 53 -7.27 15.17 -26.85
C GLN A 53 -6.08 14.21 -26.85
N VAL A 54 -5.04 14.56 -27.62
CA VAL A 54 -3.79 13.80 -27.71
C VAL A 54 -2.73 14.45 -26.82
N VAL A 55 -2.16 13.67 -25.89
CA VAL A 55 -1.17 14.15 -24.92
C VAL A 55 -0.05 13.13 -24.74
N LEU A 56 1.19 13.59 -24.74
CA LEU A 56 2.34 12.75 -24.43
C LEU A 56 2.40 12.39 -22.93
N VAL A 57 2.99 11.24 -22.66
CA VAL A 57 3.27 10.78 -21.30
C VAL A 57 4.56 11.42 -20.81
N LYS A 58 4.48 12.14 -19.70
CA LYS A 58 5.64 12.70 -19.00
C LYS A 58 6.43 11.61 -18.28
N ARG A 59 5.72 10.67 -17.66
CA ARG A 59 6.34 9.61 -16.85
C ARG A 59 5.46 8.37 -16.78
N ALA A 60 6.04 7.22 -17.09
CA ALA A 60 5.49 5.90 -16.81
C ALA A 60 5.88 5.43 -15.41
N ILE A 61 4.91 4.95 -14.63
CA ILE A 61 5.09 4.54 -13.23
C ILE A 61 4.55 3.11 -13.08
N PRO A 62 5.31 2.08 -13.48
CA PRO A 62 4.92 0.70 -13.30
C PRO A 62 4.92 0.32 -11.82
N HIS A 63 4.11 -0.67 -11.45
CA HIS A 63 4.14 -1.20 -10.09
C HIS A 63 5.56 -1.71 -9.74
N PRO A 64 6.12 -1.41 -8.55
CA PRO A 64 7.52 -1.77 -8.21
C PRO A 64 7.83 -3.27 -8.23
N LYS A 65 6.80 -4.11 -8.13
CA LYS A 65 6.90 -5.59 -8.20
C LYS A 65 6.57 -6.17 -9.58
N PHE A 66 6.39 -5.33 -10.59
CA PHE A 66 6.13 -5.79 -11.96
C PHE A 66 7.36 -6.56 -12.48
N ILE A 67 7.11 -7.74 -13.03
CA ILE A 67 8.15 -8.58 -13.66
C ILE A 67 7.60 -9.03 -15.02
N LYS A 68 8.10 -8.45 -16.13
CA LYS A 68 7.59 -8.67 -17.50
C LYS A 68 7.42 -10.16 -17.84
N ARG A 69 8.41 -11.00 -17.54
CA ARG A 69 8.37 -12.45 -17.79
C ARG A 69 7.28 -13.22 -17.00
N LYS A 70 6.88 -12.73 -15.83
CA LYS A 70 5.91 -13.41 -14.96
C LYS A 70 4.48 -12.86 -15.10
N GLY A 71 4.31 -11.68 -15.71
CA GLY A 71 3.02 -10.99 -15.79
C GLY A 71 2.43 -10.62 -14.42
N THR A 72 3.20 -10.68 -13.34
CA THR A 72 2.70 -10.37 -11.99
C THR A 72 2.77 -8.88 -11.72
N TYR A 73 1.75 -8.33 -11.05
CA TYR A 73 1.62 -6.90 -10.79
C TYR A 73 1.65 -6.04 -12.07
N ASP A 74 1.02 -6.54 -13.13
CA ASP A 74 0.94 -5.90 -14.44
C ASP A 74 -0.01 -4.69 -14.43
N ILE A 75 0.41 -3.63 -13.75
CA ILE A 75 -0.36 -2.39 -13.56
C ILE A 75 0.59 -1.19 -13.53
N MET A 76 0.21 -0.12 -14.20
CA MET A 76 1.02 1.08 -14.37
C MET A 76 0.16 2.34 -14.39
N LEU A 77 0.67 3.41 -13.78
CA LEU A 77 0.12 4.75 -13.93
C LEU A 77 0.97 5.55 -14.93
N LEU A 78 0.30 6.16 -15.90
CA LEU A 78 0.89 7.13 -16.83
C LEU A 78 0.55 8.54 -16.35
N GLN A 79 1.59 9.33 -16.05
CA GLN A 79 1.45 10.75 -15.77
C GLN A 79 1.56 11.52 -17.08
N LEU A 80 0.49 12.25 -17.45
CA LEU A 80 0.44 13.04 -18.67
C LEU A 80 1.26 14.33 -18.53
N GLU A 81 1.75 14.91 -19.62
CA GLU A 81 2.48 16.20 -19.58
C GLU A 81 1.62 17.37 -19.08
N ARG A 82 0.36 17.41 -19.53
CA ARG A 82 -0.61 18.44 -19.18
C ARG A 82 -1.92 17.84 -18.67
N ASN A 83 -2.72 18.68 -18.02
CA ASN A 83 -4.06 18.30 -17.55
C ASN A 83 -5.00 18.14 -18.75
N ILE A 84 -5.81 17.09 -18.73
CA ILE A 84 -6.90 16.86 -19.68
C ILE A 84 -8.09 17.73 -19.32
N LYS A 85 -8.68 18.37 -20.33
CA LYS A 85 -9.94 19.11 -20.19
C LYS A 85 -11.08 18.09 -20.10
N GLN A 86 -11.89 18.20 -19.05
CA GLN A 86 -13.07 17.35 -18.94
C GLN A 86 -14.16 17.86 -19.89
N THR A 87 -14.75 16.95 -20.63
CA THR A 87 -15.84 17.20 -21.59
C THR A 87 -16.84 16.06 -21.49
N ASP A 88 -17.95 16.11 -22.23
CA ASP A 88 -18.88 14.97 -22.28
C ASP A 88 -18.25 13.70 -22.85
N ALA A 89 -17.29 13.83 -23.77
CA ALA A 89 -16.53 12.71 -24.31
C ALA A 89 -15.36 12.26 -23.42
N VAL A 90 -14.93 13.07 -22.44
CA VAL A 90 -13.73 12.81 -21.62
C VAL A 90 -13.99 13.09 -20.15
N LYS A 91 -14.27 12.02 -19.40
CA LYS A 91 -14.47 12.05 -17.94
C LYS A 91 -13.61 10.97 -17.26
N PRO A 92 -13.01 11.26 -16.08
CA PRO A 92 -12.32 10.23 -15.32
C PRO A 92 -13.27 9.18 -14.77
N LEU A 93 -12.86 7.92 -14.80
CA LEU A 93 -13.60 6.82 -14.18
C LEU A 93 -13.25 6.72 -12.68
N PRO A 94 -14.23 6.63 -11.77
CA PRO A 94 -13.95 6.49 -10.36
C PRO A 94 -13.29 5.13 -10.07
N LEU A 95 -12.23 5.17 -9.27
CA LEU A 95 -11.59 3.95 -8.76
C LEU A 95 -12.41 3.36 -7.59
N PRO A 96 -12.47 2.02 -7.45
CA PRO A 96 -13.17 1.38 -6.34
C PRO A 96 -12.56 1.80 -4.99
N ARG A 97 -13.40 2.23 -4.05
CA ARG A 97 -12.99 2.75 -2.73
C ARG A 97 -12.77 1.67 -1.66
N SER A 98 -13.26 0.46 -1.90
CA SER A 98 -13.18 -0.69 -0.99
C SER A 98 -13.05 -1.99 -1.77
N LYS A 99 -12.89 -3.12 -1.06
CA LYS A 99 -13.07 -4.46 -1.62
C LYS A 99 -14.51 -4.60 -2.14
N ASN A 100 -14.80 -4.09 -3.33
CA ASN A 100 -16.02 -4.44 -4.03
C ASN A 100 -15.85 -5.91 -4.44
N THR A 101 -16.50 -6.78 -3.69
CA THR A 101 -16.50 -8.22 -3.99
C THR A 101 -17.40 -8.41 -5.21
N LEU A 102 -16.81 -8.34 -6.40
CA LEU A 102 -17.48 -8.73 -7.63
C LEU A 102 -17.94 -10.19 -7.50
N ARG A 103 -19.17 -10.48 -7.90
CA ARG A 103 -19.76 -11.81 -7.79
C ARG A 103 -19.73 -12.51 -9.15
N PRO A 104 -19.37 -13.80 -9.23
CA PRO A 104 -19.55 -14.57 -10.45
C PRO A 104 -20.99 -14.43 -10.97
N GLY A 105 -21.16 -14.28 -12.28
CA GLY A 105 -22.46 -14.00 -12.91
C GLY A 105 -22.79 -12.50 -13.06
N GLN A 106 -22.06 -11.60 -12.39
CA GLN A 106 -22.24 -10.16 -12.56
C GLN A 106 -21.89 -9.74 -14.00
N LYS A 107 -22.73 -8.88 -14.59
CA LYS A 107 -22.47 -8.25 -15.88
C LYS A 107 -21.51 -7.08 -15.73
N CYS A 108 -20.48 -7.03 -16.57
CA CYS A 108 -19.45 -6.00 -16.63
C CYS A 108 -19.25 -5.59 -18.08
N THR A 109 -19.01 -4.30 -18.31
CA THR A 109 -18.80 -3.79 -19.66
C THR A 109 -17.31 -3.61 -19.95
N VAL A 110 -16.90 -3.98 -21.17
CA VAL A 110 -15.55 -3.73 -21.70
C VAL A 110 -15.69 -2.95 -22.99
N ALA A 111 -14.89 -1.90 -23.14
CA ALA A 111 -14.84 -1.10 -24.35
C ALA A 111 -13.41 -0.99 -24.88
N GLY A 112 -13.26 -0.83 -26.20
CA GLY A 112 -11.96 -0.66 -26.84
C GLY A 112 -12.00 -0.77 -28.36
N TRP A 113 -10.82 -0.64 -28.97
CA TRP A 113 -10.58 -0.72 -30.42
C TRP A 113 -9.98 -2.08 -30.83
N GLY A 114 -10.21 -3.10 -30.01
CA GLY A 114 -9.68 -4.45 -30.22
C GLY A 114 -10.32 -5.16 -31.42
N ARG A 115 -9.90 -6.42 -31.63
CA ARG A 115 -10.47 -7.27 -32.69
C ARG A 115 -11.93 -7.60 -32.37
N VAL A 116 -12.81 -7.39 -33.35
CA VAL A 116 -14.24 -7.74 -33.26
C VAL A 116 -14.52 -9.18 -33.69
N THR A 117 -13.58 -9.82 -34.41
CA THR A 117 -13.65 -11.23 -34.79
C THR A 117 -12.34 -11.93 -34.43
N GLN A 118 -12.35 -13.27 -34.34
CA GLN A 118 -11.21 -14.05 -33.86
C GLN A 118 -9.92 -13.84 -34.68
N ARG A 119 -10.04 -13.58 -35.98
CA ARG A 119 -8.91 -13.37 -36.91
C ARG A 119 -8.95 -12.04 -37.66
N GLY A 120 -9.89 -11.14 -37.32
CA GLY A 120 -10.01 -9.85 -37.98
C GLY A 120 -9.01 -8.80 -37.48
N PRO A 121 -8.92 -7.65 -38.16
CA PRO A 121 -8.14 -6.52 -37.67
C PRO A 121 -8.76 -5.91 -36.41
N GLY A 122 -8.01 -5.02 -35.75
CA GLY A 122 -8.59 -4.13 -34.74
C GLY A 122 -9.66 -3.22 -35.36
N SER A 123 -10.63 -2.79 -34.55
CA SER A 123 -11.66 -1.86 -34.99
C SER A 123 -11.16 -0.43 -34.91
N ASP A 124 -11.34 0.34 -35.98
CA ASP A 124 -11.05 1.78 -35.95
C ASP A 124 -12.04 2.54 -35.07
N THR A 125 -13.26 2.02 -34.91
CA THR A 125 -14.32 2.61 -34.08
C THR A 125 -14.36 1.94 -32.71
N LEU A 126 -14.69 2.72 -31.68
CA LEU A 126 -14.77 2.24 -30.31
C LEU A 126 -15.95 1.28 -30.20
N GLN A 127 -15.66 0.05 -29.79
CA GLN A 127 -16.66 -0.99 -29.55
C GLN A 127 -16.87 -1.18 -28.05
N GLU A 128 -18.05 -1.68 -27.69
CA GLU A 128 -18.43 -2.00 -26.33
C GLU A 128 -19.13 -3.36 -26.29
N VAL A 129 -18.81 -4.17 -25.27
CA VAL A 129 -19.42 -5.48 -25.07
C VAL A 129 -19.70 -5.73 -23.60
N GLU A 130 -20.85 -6.34 -23.31
CA GLU A 130 -21.19 -6.83 -21.99
C GLU A 130 -20.62 -8.25 -21.80
N LEU A 131 -19.85 -8.43 -20.73
CA LEU A 131 -19.26 -9.70 -20.33
C LEU A 131 -19.82 -10.16 -18.99
N THR A 132 -19.85 -11.46 -18.78
CA THR A 132 -20.26 -12.06 -17.51
C THR A 132 -19.03 -12.49 -16.72
N LEU A 133 -18.90 -11.99 -15.49
CA LEU A 133 -17.79 -12.33 -14.61
C LEU A 133 -17.78 -13.83 -14.32
N GLN A 134 -16.66 -14.49 -14.60
CA GLN A 134 -16.50 -15.92 -14.38
C GLN A 134 -16.05 -16.21 -12.94
N ALA A 135 -16.39 -17.40 -12.45
CA ALA A 135 -15.89 -17.89 -11.17
C ALA A 135 -14.36 -18.12 -11.25
N ASP A 136 -13.65 -17.80 -10.17
CA ASP A 136 -12.18 -17.94 -10.08
C ASP A 136 -11.68 -19.33 -10.48
N LEU A 137 -12.43 -20.38 -10.14
CA LEU A 137 -12.06 -21.75 -10.44
C LEU A 137 -11.94 -22.00 -11.96
N LYS A 138 -12.78 -21.34 -12.78
CA LYS A 138 -12.68 -21.43 -14.24
C LYS A 138 -11.37 -20.83 -14.74
N CYS A 139 -10.98 -19.67 -14.20
CA CYS A 139 -9.72 -19.03 -14.55
C CYS A 139 -8.51 -19.85 -14.06
N LYS A 140 -8.54 -20.38 -12.83
CA LYS A 140 -7.49 -21.25 -12.29
C LYS A 140 -7.24 -22.49 -13.14
N ARG A 141 -8.31 -23.11 -13.67
CA ARG A 141 -8.21 -24.29 -14.55
C ARG A 141 -7.59 -23.97 -15.91
N ARG A 142 -7.70 -22.72 -16.39
CA ARG A 142 -7.25 -22.31 -17.72
C ARG A 142 -5.91 -21.59 -17.71
N PHE A 143 -5.59 -20.90 -16.63
CA PHE A 143 -4.41 -20.05 -16.51
C PHE A 143 -3.61 -20.41 -15.25
N ASN A 144 -2.44 -21.02 -15.45
CA ASN A 144 -1.56 -21.46 -14.36
C ASN A 144 -1.06 -20.31 -13.46
N HIS A 145 -1.08 -19.08 -13.97
CA HIS A 145 -0.67 -17.86 -13.23
C HIS A 145 -1.84 -17.13 -12.57
N TYR A 146 -3.09 -17.62 -12.69
CA TYR A 146 -4.23 -16.96 -12.08
C TYR A 146 -4.18 -17.05 -10.56
N ASN A 147 -4.04 -15.90 -9.91
CA ASN A 147 -3.99 -15.81 -8.46
C ASN A 147 -4.97 -14.74 -7.95
N LYS A 148 -6.17 -15.17 -7.52
CA LYS A 148 -7.16 -14.31 -6.84
C LYS A 148 -6.61 -13.66 -5.56
N ASN A 149 -5.61 -14.29 -4.94
CA ASN A 149 -5.04 -13.88 -3.66
C ASN A 149 -3.87 -12.89 -3.81
N ILE A 150 -3.68 -12.25 -4.99
CA ILE A 150 -2.83 -11.05 -5.10
C ILE A 150 -3.40 -9.88 -4.25
N GLN A 151 -4.57 -10.09 -3.63
CA GLN A 151 -5.01 -9.29 -2.50
C GLN A 151 -4.09 -9.51 -1.29
N LEU A 152 -3.31 -8.48 -0.94
CA LEU A 152 -2.68 -8.36 0.38
C LEU A 152 -3.78 -8.54 1.44
N SER A 153 -3.89 -9.73 2.02
CA SER A 153 -4.73 -9.99 3.17
C SER A 153 -3.86 -9.80 4.40
N ILE A 154 -4.15 -8.74 5.15
CA ILE A 154 -3.53 -8.52 6.46
C ILE A 154 -4.45 -9.17 7.48
N THR A 155 -3.86 -9.99 8.34
CA THR A 155 -4.56 -10.63 9.46
C THR A 155 -3.84 -10.23 10.73
N VAL A 156 -4.60 -9.83 11.74
CA VAL A 156 -4.08 -9.52 13.07
C VAL A 156 -4.28 -10.73 13.96
N ILE A 157 -3.21 -11.19 14.61
CA ILE A 157 -3.24 -12.25 15.62
C ILE A 157 -3.03 -11.57 16.97
N LEU A 158 -4.04 -11.65 17.85
CA LEU A 158 -3.98 -11.11 19.22
C LEU A 158 -3.83 -12.25 20.22
N GLY A 159 -3.18 -12.00 21.36
CA GLY A 159 -3.04 -12.99 22.44
C GLY A 159 -2.14 -14.17 22.09
N ALA A 160 -1.23 -14.01 21.12
CA ALA A 160 -0.21 -15.01 20.81
C ALA A 160 1.03 -14.81 21.70
N HIS A 161 1.64 -15.91 22.12
CA HIS A 161 3.02 -15.95 22.61
C HIS A 161 3.90 -16.67 21.59
N ASN A 162 3.47 -17.81 21.05
CA ASN A 162 4.13 -18.50 19.93
C ASN A 162 3.27 -18.46 18.65
N ILE A 163 3.69 -17.70 17.64
CA ILE A 163 2.93 -17.48 16.39
C ILE A 163 2.88 -18.69 15.44
N ARG A 164 3.63 -19.76 15.72
CA ARG A 164 3.58 -21.02 14.94
C ARG A 164 2.77 -22.11 15.63
N LYS A 165 2.49 -21.97 16.93
CA LYS A 165 1.67 -22.90 17.69
C LYS A 165 0.26 -22.35 17.83
N HIS A 166 -0.71 -23.25 17.85
CA HIS A 166 -2.07 -22.86 18.21
C HIS A 166 -2.18 -22.70 19.71
N GLU A 167 -2.56 -21.51 20.18
CA GLU A 167 -2.73 -21.20 21.60
C GLU A 167 -4.17 -20.77 21.86
N ARG A 168 -4.77 -21.20 22.98
CA ARG A 168 -6.19 -20.90 23.30
C ARG A 168 -6.48 -19.41 23.43
N THR A 169 -5.46 -18.63 23.78
CA THR A 169 -5.50 -17.17 23.90
C THR A 169 -5.51 -16.46 22.55
N GLN A 170 -5.11 -17.14 21.46
CA GLN A 170 -5.02 -16.54 20.14
C GLN A 170 -6.40 -16.18 19.58
N ARG A 171 -6.47 -14.97 19.04
CA ARG A 171 -7.62 -14.48 18.26
C ARG A 171 -7.11 -13.95 16.94
N VAL A 172 -7.50 -14.64 15.88
CA VAL A 172 -7.18 -14.28 14.50
C VAL A 172 -8.33 -13.43 13.95
N ILE A 173 -8.03 -12.20 13.53
CA ILE A 173 -9.02 -11.25 13.02
C ILE A 173 -8.51 -10.65 11.70
N PRO A 174 -9.23 -10.86 10.58
CA PRO A 174 -8.87 -10.22 9.32
C PRO A 174 -9.01 -8.70 9.41
N VAL A 175 -8.17 -7.98 8.66
CA VAL A 175 -8.29 -6.53 8.49
C VAL A 175 -9.33 -6.21 7.42
N LYS A 176 -10.32 -5.38 7.77
CA LYS A 176 -11.33 -4.83 6.85
C LYS A 176 -10.72 -3.78 5.93
N THR A 177 -9.92 -2.86 6.47
CA THR A 177 -9.33 -1.76 5.73
C THR A 177 -7.99 -1.35 6.34
N ALA A 178 -6.97 -1.21 5.50
CA ALA A 178 -5.71 -0.58 5.86
C ALA A 178 -5.75 0.89 5.44
N ILE A 179 -5.55 1.79 6.40
CA ILE A 179 -5.71 3.23 6.24
C ILE A 179 -4.33 3.87 6.37
N HIS A 180 -3.70 4.15 5.24
CA HIS A 180 -2.41 4.85 5.20
C HIS A 180 -2.58 6.31 5.60
N HIS A 181 -1.53 6.90 6.17
CA HIS A 181 -1.47 8.35 6.33
C HIS A 181 -1.64 9.04 4.95
N PRO A 182 -2.48 10.08 4.80
CA PRO A 182 -2.74 10.75 3.52
C PRO A 182 -1.49 11.26 2.81
N ASN A 183 -0.48 11.64 3.59
CA ASN A 183 0.82 12.13 3.11
C ASN A 183 1.92 11.08 3.28
N TYR A 184 1.60 9.79 3.21
CA TYR A 184 2.57 8.70 3.32
C TYR A 184 3.65 8.81 2.23
N HIS A 185 4.91 8.72 2.66
CA HIS A 185 6.09 8.51 1.84
C HIS A 185 6.93 7.43 2.54
N PRO A 186 7.62 6.52 1.84
CA PRO A 186 8.57 5.58 2.44
C PRO A 186 9.61 6.11 3.44
N LYS A 187 9.82 7.43 3.54
CA LYS A 187 10.74 8.08 4.50
C LYS A 187 10.04 9.07 5.43
N VAL A 188 8.73 9.30 5.27
CA VAL A 188 7.98 10.32 5.99
C VAL A 188 6.56 9.84 6.20
N ASN A 189 6.05 9.92 7.42
CA ASN A 189 4.69 9.47 7.77
C ASN A 189 4.47 7.98 7.47
N ASP A 190 5.46 7.12 7.74
CA ASP A 190 5.34 5.67 7.65
C ASP A 190 4.50 5.11 8.81
N ILE A 191 3.20 5.42 8.76
CA ILE A 191 2.21 5.01 9.73
C ILE A 191 0.90 4.66 9.03
N MET A 192 0.24 3.62 9.52
CA MET A 192 -1.08 3.20 9.04
C MET A 192 -1.96 2.72 10.19
N LEU A 193 -3.27 2.84 10.03
CA LEU A 193 -4.25 2.24 10.93
C LEU A 193 -4.89 1.02 10.26
N LEU A 194 -5.02 -0.07 11.00
CA LEU A 194 -5.70 -1.28 10.55
C LEU A 194 -7.08 -1.36 11.20
N GLN A 195 -8.14 -1.22 10.40
CA GLN A 195 -9.50 -1.45 10.87
C GLN A 195 -9.80 -2.95 10.85
N LEU A 196 -10.00 -3.55 12.03
CA LEU A 196 -10.39 -4.95 12.15
C LEU A 196 -11.79 -5.21 11.57
N GLN A 197 -11.99 -6.40 10.98
CA GLN A 197 -13.29 -6.83 10.44
C GLN A 197 -14.37 -6.95 11.51
N ARG A 198 -13.98 -7.30 12.74
CA ARG A 198 -14.83 -7.35 13.92
C ARG A 198 -14.09 -6.75 15.11
N LYS A 199 -14.81 -6.28 16.12
CA LYS A 199 -14.21 -5.83 17.38
C LYS A 199 -13.45 -7.00 18.02
N ALA A 200 -12.26 -6.72 18.56
CA ALA A 200 -11.53 -7.69 19.36
C ALA A 200 -12.18 -7.81 20.75
N THR A 201 -12.31 -9.03 21.25
CA THR A 201 -12.72 -9.28 22.63
C THR A 201 -11.53 -9.10 23.55
N LEU A 202 -11.65 -8.23 24.56
CA LEU A 202 -10.61 -8.04 25.56
C LEU A 202 -10.58 -9.24 26.52
N THR A 203 -9.38 -9.69 26.86
CA THR A 203 -9.12 -10.82 27.76
C THR A 203 -7.85 -10.50 28.56
N ALA A 204 -7.47 -11.38 29.50
CA ALA A 204 -6.17 -11.26 30.17
C ALA A 204 -4.98 -11.26 29.20
N ALA A 205 -5.11 -11.91 28.03
CA ALA A 205 -4.09 -11.95 26.99
C ALA A 205 -4.27 -10.89 25.88
N VAL A 206 -5.37 -10.12 25.91
CA VAL A 206 -5.69 -9.10 24.89
C VAL A 206 -6.20 -7.85 25.59
N SER A 207 -5.32 -6.87 25.75
CA SER A 207 -5.61 -5.59 26.39
C SER A 207 -5.26 -4.41 25.46
N LEU A 208 -5.78 -3.23 25.80
CA LEU A 208 -5.51 -2.00 25.07
C LEU A 208 -4.35 -1.26 25.71
N LEU A 209 -3.42 -0.76 24.90
CA LEU A 209 -2.41 0.21 25.33
C LEU A 209 -2.97 1.63 25.27
N ARG A 210 -2.55 2.45 26.24
CA ARG A 210 -2.90 3.88 26.25
C ARG A 210 -2.08 4.61 25.18
N LEU A 211 -2.73 5.57 24.51
CA LEU A 211 -2.05 6.51 23.62
C LEU A 211 -1.65 7.78 24.38
N PRO A 212 -0.54 8.43 23.99
CA PRO A 212 -0.08 9.66 24.59
C PRO A 212 -1.04 10.83 24.40
N ARG A 213 -0.80 11.89 25.17
CA ARG A 213 -1.41 13.20 24.93
C ARG A 213 -0.67 13.92 23.80
N ARG A 214 -1.35 14.90 23.19
CA ARG A 214 -0.75 15.70 22.10
C ARG A 214 0.44 16.47 22.67
N GLY A 215 1.60 16.33 22.03
CA GLY A 215 2.83 17.00 22.45
C GLY A 215 3.53 16.40 23.66
N GLU A 216 3.03 15.27 24.19
CA GLU A 216 3.74 14.51 25.20
C GLU A 216 5.08 14.01 24.63
N GLN A 217 6.15 14.22 25.39
CA GLN A 217 7.51 13.89 25.00
C GLN A 217 8.11 12.91 25.98
N VAL A 218 8.80 11.92 25.42
CA VAL A 218 9.73 11.08 26.17
C VAL A 218 11.03 11.84 26.42
N LYS A 219 11.72 11.53 27.51
CA LYS A 219 12.99 12.16 27.90
C LYS A 219 14.15 11.18 27.70
N PRO A 220 15.33 11.66 27.28
CA PRO A 220 16.54 10.83 27.29
C PRO A 220 16.78 10.21 28.67
N GLY A 221 17.22 8.96 28.72
CA GLY A 221 17.37 8.19 29.97
C GLY A 221 16.13 7.40 30.39
N MET A 222 14.95 7.66 29.81
CA MET A 222 13.77 6.84 30.08
C MET A 222 13.97 5.44 29.49
N VAL A 223 13.68 4.39 30.26
CA VAL A 223 13.69 3.01 29.78
C VAL A 223 12.30 2.61 29.30
N CYS A 224 12.24 2.08 28.09
CA CYS A 224 11.02 1.63 27.45
C CYS A 224 11.16 0.19 26.99
N ARG A 225 10.04 -0.49 26.75
CA ARG A 225 10.01 -1.89 26.31
C ARG A 225 9.46 -2.01 24.91
N VAL A 226 10.04 -2.93 24.13
CA VAL A 226 9.50 -3.38 22.86
C VAL A 226 9.34 -4.89 22.93
N ALA A 227 8.15 -5.38 22.64
CA ALA A 227 7.88 -6.81 22.51
C ALA A 227 7.57 -7.15 21.05
N GLY A 228 8.13 -8.27 20.56
CA GLY A 228 7.97 -8.68 19.17
C GLY A 228 8.47 -10.09 18.87
N TRP A 229 8.25 -10.50 17.62
CA TRP A 229 8.72 -11.78 17.05
C TRP A 229 9.80 -11.55 15.98
N GLY A 230 10.46 -10.39 16.02
CA GLY A 230 11.60 -10.10 15.17
C GLY A 230 12.73 -11.09 15.38
N ARG A 231 13.64 -11.11 14.40
CA ARG A 231 14.86 -11.92 14.50
C ARG A 231 15.69 -11.48 15.70
N LEU A 232 16.26 -12.43 16.44
CA LEU A 232 17.13 -12.17 17.59
C LEU A 232 18.52 -11.68 17.15
N ASP A 233 18.95 -12.08 15.95
CA ASP A 233 20.18 -11.62 15.31
C ASP A 233 20.06 -11.74 13.76
N LEU A 234 21.18 -11.62 13.03
CA LEU A 234 21.19 -11.71 11.56
C LEU A 234 20.61 -13.02 11.01
N ASN A 235 20.80 -14.12 11.72
CA ASN A 235 20.55 -15.49 11.28
C ASN A 235 19.45 -16.20 12.10
N THR A 236 19.16 -15.72 13.31
CA THR A 236 18.23 -16.37 14.24
C THR A 236 16.83 -15.77 14.16
N SER A 237 15.87 -16.52 13.63
CA SER A 237 14.44 -16.19 13.70
C SER A 237 13.76 -16.94 14.85
N THR A 238 12.82 -16.29 15.53
CA THR A 238 12.00 -16.92 16.58
C THR A 238 10.52 -16.93 16.20
N ALA A 239 9.79 -17.91 16.72
CA ALA A 239 8.32 -17.91 16.70
C ALA A 239 7.72 -17.51 18.05
N THR A 240 8.54 -17.40 19.09
CA THR A 240 8.14 -17.05 20.45
C THR A 240 8.37 -15.55 20.67
N LEU A 241 7.43 -14.90 21.36
CA LEU A 241 7.47 -13.47 21.68
C LEU A 241 8.63 -13.20 22.63
N HIS A 242 9.43 -12.19 22.31
CA HIS A 242 10.51 -11.70 23.16
C HIS A 242 10.28 -10.22 23.46
N GLU A 243 10.86 -9.74 24.56
CA GLU A 243 10.83 -8.35 24.96
C GLU A 243 12.26 -7.86 25.20
N VAL A 244 12.51 -6.61 24.87
CA VAL A 244 13.79 -5.92 25.12
C VAL A 244 13.54 -4.56 25.75
N GLU A 245 14.42 -4.17 26.67
CA GLU A 245 14.47 -2.82 27.23
C GLU A 245 15.40 -1.93 26.43
N LEU A 246 14.93 -0.73 26.08
CA LEU A 246 15.64 0.25 25.29
C LEU A 246 15.51 1.61 25.95
N GLU A 247 16.65 2.27 26.13
CA GLU A 247 16.70 3.62 26.65
C GLU A 247 16.42 4.64 25.54
N ILE A 248 15.61 5.66 25.85
CA ILE A 248 15.43 6.83 24.99
C ILE A 248 16.75 7.59 24.92
N GLN A 249 17.21 7.81 23.69
CA GLN A 249 18.45 8.53 23.40
C GLN A 249 18.16 9.98 23.03
N ARG A 250 19.18 10.82 23.12
CA ARG A 250 19.12 12.19 22.58
C ARG A 250 19.00 12.15 21.05
N ASP A 251 18.26 13.08 20.47
CA ASP A 251 18.03 13.17 19.03
C ASP A 251 19.37 13.26 18.26
N GLU A 252 20.37 13.92 18.83
CA GLU A 252 21.72 14.06 18.26
C GLU A 252 22.36 12.71 17.91
N GLN A 253 22.08 11.67 18.70
CA GLN A 253 22.62 10.33 18.47
C GLN A 253 22.10 9.74 17.14
N CYS A 254 20.80 9.87 16.89
CA CYS A 254 20.18 9.44 15.64
C CYS A 254 20.47 10.41 14.48
N ILE A 255 20.57 11.71 14.72
CA ILE A 255 21.00 12.69 13.71
C ILE A 255 22.40 12.35 13.19
N SER A 256 23.33 12.01 14.09
CA SER A 256 24.68 11.59 13.72
C SER A 256 24.66 10.28 12.91
N CYS A 257 23.92 9.27 13.40
CA CYS A 257 23.87 7.95 12.77
C CYS A 257 23.13 7.91 11.42
N TYR A 258 22.05 8.69 11.27
CA TYR A 258 21.12 8.61 10.13
C TYR A 258 21.09 9.88 9.28
N ARG A 259 21.84 10.93 9.66
CA ARG A 259 21.99 12.20 8.93
C ARG A 259 20.62 12.79 8.54
N ARG A 260 20.37 12.94 7.23
CA ARG A 260 19.16 13.54 6.66
C ARG A 260 17.92 12.61 6.69
N HIS A 261 18.03 11.42 7.27
CA HIS A 261 16.94 10.45 7.33
C HIS A 261 16.23 10.41 8.67
N TYR A 262 16.69 11.16 9.67
CA TYR A 262 16.03 11.26 10.97
C TYR A 262 15.32 12.60 11.12
N ASN A 263 14.06 12.58 11.60
CA ASN A 263 13.25 13.76 11.87
C ASN A 263 12.73 13.76 13.31
N ARG A 264 13.39 14.53 14.18
CA ARG A 264 13.02 14.71 15.59
C ARG A 264 11.57 15.10 15.84
N THR A 265 10.88 15.70 14.86
CA THR A 265 9.48 16.11 15.01
C THR A 265 8.53 14.92 14.96
N THR A 266 8.87 13.88 14.20
CA THR A 266 8.00 12.72 13.93
C THR A 266 8.58 11.40 14.42
N GLU A 267 9.80 11.41 14.96
CA GLU A 267 10.54 10.20 15.31
C GLU A 267 11.19 10.32 16.71
N ILE A 268 11.54 9.17 17.29
CA ILE A 268 12.20 9.01 18.60
C ILE A 268 13.46 8.18 18.37
N CYS A 269 14.56 8.58 19.01
CA CYS A 269 15.81 7.83 19.02
C CYS A 269 15.85 6.90 20.24
N VAL A 270 16.14 5.61 20.06
CA VAL A 270 16.17 4.63 21.16
C VAL A 270 17.34 3.67 21.06
N GLY A 271 17.75 3.10 22.20
CA GLY A 271 18.81 2.10 22.31
C GLY A 271 20.19 2.71 22.38
N ASP A 272 20.93 2.35 23.42
CA ASP A 272 22.32 2.74 23.63
C ASP A 272 23.24 2.07 22.57
N PRO A 273 24.04 2.84 21.79
CA PRO A 273 25.01 2.30 20.84
C PRO A 273 26.00 1.27 21.41
N GLU A 274 26.30 1.33 22.70
CA GLU A 274 27.24 0.42 23.37
C GLU A 274 26.58 -0.92 23.75
N MET A 275 25.25 -0.99 23.71
CA MET A 275 24.49 -2.19 24.02
C MET A 275 24.28 -3.06 22.78
N ASN A 276 24.33 -4.38 22.97
CA ASN A 276 24.11 -5.37 21.90
C ASN A 276 22.64 -5.80 21.74
N GLN A 277 21.71 -5.19 22.49
CA GLN A 277 20.29 -5.53 22.46
C GLN A 277 19.50 -4.46 21.72
N SER A 278 18.66 -4.84 20.76
CA SER A 278 17.83 -3.89 20.00
C SER A 278 16.67 -4.57 19.27
N THR A 279 15.79 -3.77 18.67
CA THR A 279 14.78 -4.26 17.71
C THR A 279 15.41 -4.67 16.39
N PHE A 280 14.82 -5.64 15.69
CA PHE A 280 15.35 -6.06 14.41
C PHE A 280 14.26 -6.40 13.38
N LYS A 281 14.64 -7.13 12.31
CA LYS A 281 13.73 -7.45 11.21
C LYS A 281 12.59 -8.32 11.73
N GLY A 282 11.37 -7.79 11.62
CA GLY A 282 10.14 -8.45 12.06
C GLY A 282 9.45 -7.75 13.22
N ASP A 283 10.15 -6.85 13.94
CA ASP A 283 9.55 -6.06 15.02
C ASP A 283 8.84 -4.79 14.51
N SER A 284 9.07 -4.38 13.26
CA SER A 284 8.45 -3.19 12.65
C SER A 284 6.93 -3.17 12.82
N GLY A 285 6.40 -2.05 13.31
CA GLY A 285 4.99 -1.89 13.66
C GLY A 285 4.66 -2.26 15.12
N GLY A 286 5.59 -2.87 15.85
CA GLY A 286 5.47 -3.12 17.29
C GLY A 286 5.49 -1.81 18.11
N PRO A 287 4.84 -1.76 19.29
CA PRO A 287 4.82 -0.57 20.12
C PRO A 287 6.10 -0.44 20.96
N LEU A 288 6.65 0.77 21.02
CA LEU A 288 7.57 1.20 22.08
C LEU A 288 6.74 1.68 23.27
N VAL A 289 6.81 0.94 24.38
CA VAL A 289 6.00 1.18 25.58
C VAL A 289 6.86 1.77 26.69
N CYS A 290 6.52 2.97 27.14
CA CYS A 290 7.14 3.63 28.30
C CYS A 290 6.01 3.93 29.29
N ASP A 291 6.18 3.62 30.58
CA ASP A 291 5.16 3.85 31.62
C ASP A 291 3.75 3.37 31.23
N HIS A 292 3.66 2.15 30.69
CA HIS A 292 2.43 1.51 30.20
C HIS A 292 1.70 2.27 29.06
N MET A 293 2.42 3.13 28.34
CA MET A 293 1.89 3.94 27.26
C MET A 293 2.66 3.71 25.96
N ALA A 294 1.95 3.58 24.84
CA ALA A 294 2.57 3.43 23.53
C ALA A 294 3.10 4.79 23.04
N GLN A 295 4.38 5.07 23.26
CA GLN A 295 5.03 6.32 22.89
C GLN A 295 5.55 6.30 21.44
N GLY A 296 5.99 5.13 20.97
CA GLY A 296 6.57 4.94 19.64
C GLY A 296 6.06 3.69 18.91
N ILE A 297 6.43 3.60 17.64
CA ILE A 297 6.20 2.41 16.79
C ILE A 297 7.52 2.06 16.11
N VAL A 298 7.94 0.79 16.18
CA VAL A 298 9.18 0.31 15.58
C VAL A 298 9.20 0.60 14.09
N ALA A 299 10.16 1.41 13.65
CA ALA A 299 10.26 1.86 12.27
C ALA A 299 11.48 1.26 11.58
N PHE A 300 12.66 1.85 11.80
CA PHE A 300 13.87 1.47 11.07
C PHE A 300 15.15 1.59 11.90
N GLY A 301 16.24 1.05 11.36
CA GLY A 301 17.58 1.25 11.90
C GLY A 301 18.64 0.59 11.02
N LYS A 302 19.88 0.50 11.51
CA LYS A 302 21.00 -0.11 10.78
C LYS A 302 20.70 -1.57 10.39
N LYS A 303 21.23 -1.99 9.23
CA LYS A 303 21.02 -3.34 8.67
C LYS A 303 21.58 -4.47 9.54
N ASN A 304 22.59 -4.17 10.36
CA ASN A 304 23.23 -5.11 11.27
C ASN A 304 22.51 -5.24 12.64
N GLY A 305 21.40 -4.50 12.85
CA GLY A 305 20.64 -4.59 14.10
C GLY A 305 21.31 -3.92 15.29
N LYS A 306 22.39 -3.16 15.09
CA LYS A 306 22.99 -2.38 16.18
C LYS A 306 22.20 -1.08 16.45
N PRO A 307 22.11 -0.65 17.72
CA PRO A 307 21.59 0.67 18.07
C PRO A 307 22.42 1.85 17.49
N PRO A 308 21.89 3.08 17.54
CA PRO A 308 20.53 3.44 17.96
C PRO A 308 19.50 3.01 16.92
N ARG A 309 18.24 2.82 17.32
CA ARG A 309 17.07 2.51 16.47
C ARG A 309 16.14 3.72 16.40
N VAL A 310 15.34 3.79 15.34
CA VAL A 310 14.39 4.88 15.12
C VAL A 310 12.97 4.36 15.19
N GLU A 311 12.16 5.05 15.99
CA GLU A 311 10.77 4.76 16.27
C GLU A 311 9.90 5.91 15.77
N THR A 312 8.72 5.63 15.21
CA THR A 312 7.75 6.68 14.85
C THR A 312 7.10 7.24 16.11
N LYS A 313 7.16 8.56 16.31
CA LYS A 313 6.61 9.27 17.48
C LYS A 313 5.08 9.36 17.42
N ILE A 314 4.38 8.55 18.22
CA ILE A 314 2.90 8.46 18.17
C ILE A 314 2.24 9.82 18.46
N SER A 315 2.78 10.59 19.40
CA SER A 315 2.21 11.88 19.82
C SER A 315 2.10 12.89 18.67
N SER A 316 3.01 12.83 17.69
CA SER A 316 3.01 13.68 16.48
C SER A 316 1.88 13.36 15.51
N PHE A 317 1.37 12.13 15.52
CA PHE A 317 0.32 11.67 14.62
C PHE A 317 -1.09 11.62 15.27
N LEU A 318 -1.20 11.93 16.56
CA LEU A 318 -2.47 11.88 17.29
C LEU A 318 -3.64 12.64 16.65
N PRO A 319 -3.46 13.86 16.08
CA PRO A 319 -4.57 14.54 15.40
C PRO A 319 -5.12 13.74 14.22
N TRP A 320 -4.24 13.11 13.44
CA TRP A 320 -4.64 12.23 12.33
C TRP A 320 -5.27 10.93 12.83
N ILE A 321 -4.65 10.28 13.83
CA ILE A 321 -5.16 9.03 14.43
C ILE A 321 -6.59 9.23 14.94
N LYS A 322 -6.81 10.24 15.80
CA LYS A 322 -8.12 10.51 16.42
C LYS A 322 -9.18 10.87 15.38
N ARG A 323 -8.85 11.73 14.40
CA ARG A 323 -9.77 12.11 13.32
C ARG A 323 -10.17 10.91 12.48
N THR A 324 -9.21 10.06 12.14
CA THR A 324 -9.44 8.84 11.35
C THR A 324 -10.31 7.86 12.13
N MET A 325 -9.96 7.54 13.39
CA MET A 325 -10.77 6.65 14.23
C MET A 325 -12.23 7.13 14.36
N ARG A 326 -12.46 8.43 14.59
CA ARG A 326 -13.82 9.01 14.66
C ARG A 326 -14.58 8.84 13.35
N ARG A 327 -13.96 9.17 12.20
CA ARG A 327 -14.59 9.05 10.88
C ARG A 327 -15.09 7.62 10.61
N PHE A 328 -14.32 6.61 10.98
CA PHE A 328 -14.68 5.21 10.76
C PHE A 328 -15.60 4.62 11.84
N GLN A 329 -15.75 5.28 13.00
CA GLN A 329 -16.79 4.94 13.98
C GLN A 329 -18.17 5.40 13.51
N LEU A 330 -18.27 6.59 12.92
CA LEU A 330 -19.52 7.19 12.41
C LEU A 330 -20.07 6.55 11.13
N GLN A 331 -19.28 5.69 10.46
CA GLN A 331 -19.67 5.01 9.21
C GLN A 331 -20.26 3.61 9.45
N ARG A 332 -20.66 3.28 10.69
CA ARG A 332 -21.41 2.05 10.99
C ARG A 332 -22.90 2.37 10.92
N PRO A 333 -23.68 1.76 10.00
CA PRO A 333 -25.10 1.53 10.29
C PRO A 333 -25.16 0.56 11.47
N ASP A 334 -26.10 0.82 12.39
CA ASP A 334 -26.38 -0.06 13.53
C ASP A 334 -26.69 -1.50 13.12
#